data_AF-A0A6A6DPF4-F1
#
_entry.id   AF-A0A6A6DPF4-F1
#
_cell.length_a   1.000
_cell.length_b   1.000
_cell.length_c   1.000
_cell.angle_alpha   90.00
_cell.angle_beta   90.00
_cell.angle_gamma   90.00
#
_symmetry.space_group_name_H-M   'P 1'
#
loop_
_entity.id
_entity.type
_entity.pdbx_description
1 polymer ?
#
loop_
_entity_poly.entity_id
_entity_poly.type
_entity_poly.pdbx_seq_one_letter_code
_entity_poly.pdbx_strand_id
1 'polypeptide(L)'
;MMQIGSNDKMFEFVYVISAASTHILVTRALVLTVQGADGESYFVTDVSPQPFFDFFRKCYAAVGHPVAPEEVKALPFWLVRIMASVGEWAYWIFMVGMVNLKLRKQKIEHLDSRC
;
A
#
# COMPACT_ATOMS: atom_id res chain seq x y z
N MET A 1 11.43 -2.38 14.31
CA MET A 1 10.26 -1.98 13.47
C MET A 1 9.11 -2.96 13.70
N MET A 2 7.86 -2.50 13.82
CA MET A 2 6.70 -3.39 13.89
C MET A 2 6.24 -3.72 12.46
N GLN A 3 6.15 -5.00 12.13
CA GLN A 3 5.70 -5.50 10.83
C GLN A 3 4.34 -6.17 10.98
N ILE A 4 3.48 -6.06 9.96
CA ILE A 4 2.19 -6.74 9.94
C ILE A 4 2.29 -7.87 8.91
N GLY A 5 2.20 -9.10 9.39
CA GLY A 5 2.30 -10.31 8.59
C GLY A 5 3.70 -10.69 8.12
N SER A 6 3.76 -11.58 7.12
CA SER A 6 5.01 -12.02 6.49
C SER A 6 5.54 -10.96 5.50
N ASN A 7 6.85 -11.01 5.22
CA ASN A 7 7.53 -10.14 4.24
C ASN A 7 7.69 -10.84 2.89
N ASP A 8 6.67 -11.58 2.48
CA ASP A 8 6.63 -12.36 1.25
C ASP A 8 5.99 -11.60 0.08
N LYS A 9 5.24 -10.53 0.37
CA LYS A 9 4.54 -9.73 -0.64
C LYS A 9 5.48 -8.75 -1.32
N MET A 10 5.62 -8.90 -2.63
CA MET A 10 6.43 -8.04 -3.48
C MET A 10 5.63 -6.81 -3.90
N PHE A 11 6.22 -5.64 -3.76
CA PHE A 11 5.65 -4.37 -4.19
C PHE A 11 6.64 -3.64 -5.07
N GLU A 12 6.10 -2.91 -6.04
CA GLU A 12 6.88 -1.98 -6.83
C GLU A 12 6.65 -0.56 -6.33
N PHE A 13 7.75 0.15 -6.06
CA PHE A 13 7.73 1.54 -5.65
C PHE A 13 8.21 2.39 -6.82
N VAL A 14 7.38 3.34 -7.24
CA VAL A 14 7.66 4.26 -8.34
C VAL A 14 8.17 5.59 -7.80
N TYR A 15 9.20 6.13 -8.44
CA TYR A 15 9.73 7.44 -8.12
C TYR A 15 8.74 8.54 -8.51
N VAL A 16 8.53 9.49 -7.59
CA VAL A 16 7.50 10.54 -7.73
C VAL A 16 7.66 11.37 -9.00
N ILE A 17 8.90 11.64 -9.43
CA ILE A 17 9.15 12.42 -10.65
C ILE A 17 8.84 11.60 -11.89
N SER A 18 9.13 10.30 -11.90
CA SER A 18 8.74 9.39 -12.99
C SER A 18 7.22 9.36 -13.14
N ALA A 19 6.50 9.20 -12.02
CA ALA A 19 5.04 9.22 -12.01
C ALA A 19 4.47 10.56 -12.52
N ALA A 20 5.00 11.69 -12.02
CA ALA A 20 4.55 13.02 -12.45
C ALA A 20 4.84 13.28 -13.95
N SER A 21 6.02 12.87 -14.43
CA SER A 21 6.41 13.02 -15.83
C SER A 21 5.50 12.19 -16.75
N THR A 22 5.16 10.97 -16.35
CA THR A 22 4.21 10.12 -17.09
C THR A 22 2.83 10.77 -17.17
N HIS A 23 2.32 11.36 -16.08
CA HIS A 23 1.05 12.10 -16.13
C HIS A 23 1.07 13.28 -17.10
N ILE A 24 2.18 14.04 -17.15
CA ILE A 24 2.34 15.15 -18.10
C ILE A 24 2.37 14.63 -19.55
N LEU A 25 3.08 13.53 -19.80
CA LEU A 25 3.16 12.91 -21.13
C LEU A 25 1.80 12.38 -21.60
N VAL A 26 1.08 11.68 -20.74
CA VAL A 26 -0.28 11.18 -21.03
C VAL A 26 -1.24 12.35 -21.31
N THR A 27 -1.18 13.41 -20.50
CA THR A 27 -2.02 14.60 -20.72
C THR A 27 -1.72 15.27 -22.06
N ARG A 28 -0.43 15.38 -22.43
CA ARG A 28 -0.03 15.93 -23.74
C ARG A 28 -0.49 15.06 -24.89
N ALA A 29 -0.35 13.73 -24.78
CA ALA A 29 -0.82 12.80 -25.80
C ALA A 29 -2.35 12.90 -26.00
N LEU A 30 -3.09 13.06 -24.90
CA LEU A 30 -4.54 13.24 -24.92
C LEU A 30 -4.95 14.57 -25.60
N VAL A 31 -4.32 15.68 -25.23
CA VAL A 31 -4.63 17.01 -25.82
C VAL A 31 -4.27 17.08 -27.31
N LEU A 32 -3.17 16.46 -27.71
CA LEU A 32 -2.72 16.43 -29.10
C LEU A 32 -3.46 15.39 -29.95
N THR A 33 -4.46 14.69 -29.38
CA THR A 33 -5.20 13.59 -30.05
C THR A 33 -4.28 12.55 -30.68
N VAL A 34 -3.14 12.30 -30.06
CA VAL A 34 -2.25 11.22 -30.48
C VAL A 34 -3.01 9.93 -30.25
N GLN A 35 -3.22 9.14 -31.32
CA GLN A 35 -3.98 7.90 -31.26
C GLN A 35 -3.47 7.00 -30.13
N GLY A 36 -4.39 6.51 -29.30
CA GLY A 36 -4.10 5.52 -28.25
C GLY A 36 -3.93 6.07 -26.83
N ALA A 37 -4.14 7.38 -26.59
CA ALA A 37 -4.12 7.98 -25.25
C ALA A 37 -5.50 8.02 -24.55
N ASP A 38 -6.59 7.93 -25.31
CA ASP A 38 -7.95 8.03 -24.79
C ASP A 38 -8.51 6.64 -24.46
N GLY A 39 -9.14 6.50 -23.29
CA GLY A 39 -9.74 5.25 -22.81
C GLY A 39 -8.78 4.16 -22.30
N GLU A 40 -7.47 4.36 -22.39
CA GLU A 40 -6.46 3.37 -21.99
C GLU A 40 -6.00 3.53 -20.53
N SER A 41 -5.71 2.41 -19.86
CA SER A 41 -5.10 2.39 -18.53
C SER A 41 -3.62 2.08 -18.62
N TYR A 42 -2.78 2.93 -18.02
CA TYR A 42 -1.32 2.73 -18.00
C TYR A 42 -0.82 2.36 -16.62
N PHE A 43 0.09 1.39 -16.56
CA PHE A 43 0.87 1.11 -15.36
C PHE A 43 2.21 1.83 -15.45
N VAL A 44 2.53 2.63 -14.43
CA VAL A 44 3.85 3.27 -14.29
C VAL A 44 4.73 2.33 -13.47
N THR A 45 5.88 1.94 -14.02
CA THR A 45 6.83 0.97 -13.44
C THR A 45 8.26 1.51 -13.58
N ASP A 46 9.06 1.34 -12.53
CA ASP A 46 10.51 1.64 -12.50
C ASP A 46 11.34 0.33 -12.51
N VAL A 47 10.70 -0.83 -12.74
CA VAL A 47 11.27 -2.17 -12.95
C VAL A 47 12.09 -2.70 -11.74
N SER A 48 11.73 -2.29 -10.52
CA SER A 48 12.43 -2.69 -9.30
C SER A 48 11.48 -3.22 -8.20
N PRO A 49 10.90 -4.42 -8.38
CA PRO A 49 10.07 -5.04 -7.34
C PRO A 49 10.90 -5.43 -6.12
N GLN A 50 10.39 -5.13 -4.93
CA GLN A 50 11.02 -5.49 -3.66
C GLN A 50 9.96 -5.79 -2.58
N PRO A 51 10.28 -6.57 -1.54
CA PRO A 51 9.35 -6.81 -0.45
C PRO A 51 8.92 -5.50 0.22
N PHE A 52 7.64 -5.38 0.56
CA PHE A 52 7.07 -4.15 1.11
C PHE A 52 7.86 -3.59 2.30
N PHE A 53 8.17 -4.46 3.27
CA PHE A 53 8.85 -4.01 4.49
C PHE A 53 10.34 -3.74 4.26
N ASP A 54 10.97 -4.38 3.27
CA ASP A 54 12.39 -4.15 2.94
C ASP A 54 12.62 -2.75 2.39
N PHE A 55 11.68 -2.22 1.61
CA PHE A 55 11.74 -0.83 1.17
C PHE A 55 11.79 0.13 2.37
N PHE A 56 10.90 -0.04 3.34
CA PHE A 56 10.91 0.79 4.55
C PHE A 56 12.16 0.58 5.39
N ARG A 57 12.70 -0.65 5.49
CA ARG A 57 13.98 -0.91 6.17
C ARG A 57 15.13 -0.11 5.53
N LYS A 58 15.18 -0.03 4.20
CA LYS A 58 16.15 0.83 3.50
C LYS A 58 15.97 2.31 3.85
N CYS A 59 14.72 2.78 3.93
CA CYS A 59 14.42 4.16 4.37
C CYS A 59 14.87 4.41 5.82
N TYR A 60 14.61 3.48 6.75
CA TYR A 60 15.07 3.59 8.15
C TYR A 60 16.60 3.57 8.26
N ALA A 61 17.26 2.70 7.49
CA ALA A 61 18.71 2.65 7.42
C ALA A 61 19.31 3.96 6.88
N ALA A 62 18.66 4.59 5.88
CA ALA A 62 19.09 5.88 5.35
C ALA A 62 18.99 7.03 6.37
N VAL A 63 18.09 6.92 7.35
CA VAL A 63 17.95 7.88 8.47
C VAL A 63 18.95 7.59 9.61
N GLY A 64 19.80 6.55 9.48
CA GLY A 64 20.82 6.19 10.46
C GLY A 64 20.37 5.18 11.52
N HIS A 65 19.18 4.58 11.36
CA HIS A 65 18.66 3.54 12.24
C HIS A 65 18.49 2.22 11.46
N PRO A 66 19.58 1.49 11.19
CA PRO A 66 19.48 0.18 10.54
C PRO A 66 18.76 -0.79 11.47
N VAL A 67 17.61 -1.30 11.02
CA VAL A 67 16.82 -2.29 11.77
C VAL A 67 17.33 -3.67 11.41
N ALA A 68 17.90 -4.40 12.37
CA ALA A 68 18.30 -5.78 12.15
C ALA A 68 17.06 -6.68 11.92
N PRO A 69 17.17 -7.77 11.15
CA PRO A 69 16.06 -8.71 10.92
C PRO A 69 15.48 -9.26 12.23
N GLU A 70 16.33 -9.41 13.25
CA GLU A 70 15.98 -9.91 14.59
C GLU A 70 15.12 -8.93 15.42
N GLU A 71 15.18 -7.63 15.09
CA GLU A 71 14.38 -6.59 15.76
C GLU A 71 13.00 -6.39 15.14
N VAL A 72 12.67 -7.19 14.13
CA VAL A 72 11.38 -7.13 13.44
C VAL A 72 10.35 -7.92 14.22
N LYS A 73 9.45 -7.20 14.90
CA LYS A 73 8.29 -7.81 15.54
C LYS A 73 7.18 -7.96 14.51
N ALA A 74 7.00 -9.18 14.00
CA ALA A 74 5.92 -9.50 13.06
C ALA A 74 4.63 -9.82 13.81
N LEU A 75 3.62 -8.97 13.66
CA LEU A 75 2.27 -9.18 14.15
C LEU A 75 1.49 -10.00 13.11
N PRO A 76 0.92 -11.16 13.45
CA PRO A 76 0.25 -12.00 12.46
C PRO A 76 -1.04 -11.36 11.94
N PHE A 77 -1.31 -11.52 10.63
CA PHE A 77 -2.47 -10.91 9.96
C PHE A 77 -3.82 -11.30 10.58
N TRP A 78 -3.97 -12.54 11.06
CA TRP A 78 -5.21 -13.00 11.69
C TRP A 78 -5.58 -12.19 12.93
N LEU A 79 -4.58 -11.78 13.72
CA LEU A 79 -4.80 -11.00 14.94
C LEU A 79 -5.28 -9.59 14.60
N VAL A 80 -4.65 -8.94 13.61
CA VAL A 80 -5.08 -7.64 13.08
C VAL A 80 -6.50 -7.71 12.52
N ARG A 81 -6.83 -8.80 11.82
CA ARG A 81 -8.16 -9.04 11.25
C ARG A 81 -9.24 -9.19 12.33
N ILE A 82 -8.93 -9.91 13.41
CA ILE A 82 -9.84 -10.04 14.57
C ILE A 82 -10.02 -8.70 15.24
N MET A 83 -8.95 -7.95 15.51
CA MET A 83 -9.05 -6.62 16.12
C MET A 83 -9.91 -5.67 15.28
N ALA A 84 -9.73 -5.66 13.96
CA ALA A 84 -10.54 -4.86 13.04
C ALA A 84 -12.01 -5.29 13.07
N SER A 85 -12.28 -6.60 13.09
CA SER A 85 -13.64 -7.13 13.13
C SER A 85 -14.33 -6.79 14.47
N VAL A 86 -13.66 -6.97 15.60
CA VAL A 86 -14.17 -6.58 16.92
C VAL A 86 -14.44 -5.08 16.98
N GLY A 87 -13.55 -4.27 16.41
CA GLY A 87 -13.77 -2.84 16.24
C GLY A 87 -15.05 -2.56 15.46
N GLU A 88 -15.20 -3.10 14.25
CA GLU A 88 -16.41 -2.93 13.44
C GLU A 88 -17.69 -3.31 14.18
N TRP A 89 -17.69 -4.45 14.88
CA TRP A 89 -18.84 -4.90 15.66
C TRP A 89 -19.12 -3.97 16.85
N ALA A 90 -18.09 -3.54 17.58
CA ALA A 90 -18.25 -2.60 18.70
C ALA A 90 -18.82 -1.26 18.19
N TYR A 91 -18.26 -0.70 17.11
CA TYR A 91 -18.79 0.54 16.51
C TYR A 91 -20.22 0.36 16.00
N TRP A 92 -20.55 -0.78 15.39
CA TRP A 92 -21.91 -1.05 14.93
C TRP A 92 -22.91 -1.11 16.09
N ILE A 93 -22.54 -1.78 17.19
CA ILE A 93 -23.39 -1.91 18.41
C ILE A 93 -23.52 -0.57 19.14
N PHE A 94 -22.42 0.17 19.31
CA PHE A 94 -22.39 1.37 20.16
C PHE A 94 -22.75 2.68 19.44
N MET A 95 -22.54 2.78 18.11
CA MET A 95 -22.64 4.06 17.38
C MET A 95 -23.73 4.11 16.29
N VAL A 96 -24.71 3.20 16.29
CA VAL A 96 -25.94 3.20 15.45
C VAL A 96 -25.74 3.93 14.10
N GLY A 97 -24.76 3.45 13.31
CA GLY A 97 -24.62 3.78 11.89
C GLY A 97 -24.15 5.19 11.47
N MET A 98 -23.68 6.09 12.35
CA MET A 98 -23.45 7.49 11.93
C MET A 98 -22.02 7.86 11.45
N VAL A 99 -21.00 7.01 11.57
CA VAL A 99 -19.62 7.40 11.20
C VAL A 99 -18.85 6.27 10.50
N ASN A 100 -18.26 6.60 9.33
CA ASN A 100 -17.41 5.70 8.57
C ASN A 100 -16.08 5.42 9.29
N LEU A 101 -15.83 4.15 9.61
CA LEU A 101 -14.55 3.70 10.17
C LEU A 101 -13.44 3.75 9.12
N LYS A 102 -12.35 4.48 9.44
CA LYS A 102 -11.14 4.52 8.60
C LYS A 102 -10.43 3.15 8.51
N LEU A 103 -10.64 2.26 9.48
CA LEU A 103 -10.07 0.92 9.54
C LEU A 103 -11.19 -0.12 9.38
N ARG A 104 -11.46 -0.49 8.13
CA ARG A 104 -12.49 -1.47 7.75
C ARG A 104 -11.83 -2.81 7.40
N LYS A 105 -12.41 -3.93 7.84
CA LYS A 105 -11.98 -5.30 7.56
C LYS A 105 -11.75 -5.51 6.07
N GLN A 106 -12.66 -5.02 5.21
CA GLN A 106 -12.54 -5.15 3.75
C GLN A 106 -11.24 -4.54 3.21
N LYS A 107 -10.76 -3.43 3.79
CA LYS A 107 -9.52 -2.77 3.37
C LYS A 107 -8.27 -3.53 3.83
N ILE A 108 -8.34 -4.18 4.99
CA ILE A 108 -7.26 -5.03 5.50
C ILE A 108 -7.22 -6.37 4.75
N GLU A 109 -8.37 -6.91 4.40
CA GLU A 109 -8.50 -8.12 3.59
C GLU A 109 -7.92 -7.94 2.19
N HIS A 110 -8.06 -6.75 1.60
CA HIS A 110 -7.38 -6.41 0.35
C HIS A 110 -5.85 -6.45 0.45
N LEU A 111 -5.26 -6.13 1.61
CA LEU A 111 -3.82 -6.27 1.84
C LEU A 111 -3.37 -7.74 1.91
N ASP A 112 -4.31 -8.66 2.11
CA ASP A 112 -4.04 -10.10 2.17
C ASP A 112 -4.38 -10.83 0.88
N SER A 113 -5.43 -10.40 0.18
CA SER A 113 -5.81 -10.92 -1.12
C SER A 113 -4.91 -10.37 -2.23
N ARG A 114 -3.76 -11.02 -2.45
CA ARG A 114 -2.92 -10.98 -3.67
C ARG A 114 -2.61 -9.57 -4.23
N CYS A 115 -1.43 -9.06 -3.88
CA CYS A 115 -0.58 -8.36 -4.84
C CYS A 115 0.34 -9.41 -5.48
#